data_AF-A0A255H3A5-F1
#
_entry.id   AF-A0A255H3A5-F1
#
_cell.length_a   1.000
_cell.length_b   1.000
_cell.length_c   1.000
_cell.angle_alpha   90.00
_cell.angle_beta   90.00
_cell.angle_gamma   90.00
#
_symmetry.space_group_name_H-M   'P 1'
#
loop_
_entity.id
_entity.type
_entity.pdbx_description
1 polymer ?
#
loop_
_entity_poly.entity_id
_entity_poly.type
_entity_poly.pdbx_seq_one_letter_code
_entity_poly.pdbx_strand_id
1 'polypeptide(L)'
;MLGLGTTELLIILAVVLLLFGGSRLAGLGRSSGRAIREFKEETRDLKGNEKEGGSTAVDQPRQLDRPAEAEHRPTTEPTKDRNPEDLR
;
A
#
# COMPACT_ATOMS: atom_id res chain seq x y z
N MET A 1 -41.08 -4.02 7.37
CA MET A 1 -40.81 -5.16 8.26
C MET A 1 -39.54 -5.86 7.79
N LEU A 2 -38.38 -5.25 8.11
CA LEU A 2 -37.03 -5.82 8.05
C LEU A 2 -36.15 -4.78 8.75
N GLY A 3 -36.34 -4.69 10.07
CA GLY A 3 -35.55 -3.80 10.92
C GLY A 3 -34.18 -4.41 11.13
N LEU A 4 -33.35 -4.43 10.09
CA LEU A 4 -31.94 -4.74 10.23
C LEU A 4 -31.29 -3.52 10.89
N GLY A 5 -31.16 -3.59 12.21
CA GLY A 5 -30.43 -2.59 12.96
C GLY A 5 -28.94 -2.67 12.63
N THR A 6 -28.22 -1.63 13.03
CA THR A 6 -26.76 -1.60 12.98
C THR A 6 -26.14 -2.80 13.70
N THR A 7 -26.78 -3.28 14.77
CA THR A 7 -26.35 -4.46 15.54
C THR A 7 -26.45 -5.74 14.72
N GLU A 8 -27.58 -6.03 14.08
CA GLU A 8 -27.76 -7.21 13.24
C GLU A 8 -26.78 -7.21 12.06
N LEU A 9 -26.56 -6.04 11.44
CA LEU A 9 -25.59 -5.90 10.35
C LEU A 9 -24.16 -6.20 10.82
N LEU A 10 -23.77 -5.75 12.02
CA LEU A 10 -22.47 -6.06 12.60
C LEU A 10 -22.30 -7.56 12.89
N ILE A 11 -23.34 -8.24 13.37
CA ILE A 11 -23.30 -9.69 13.61
C ILE A 11 -23.11 -10.43 12.28
N ILE A 12 -23.86 -10.07 11.24
CA ILE A 12 -23.72 -10.68 9.90
C ILE A 12 -22.32 -10.43 9.35
N LEU A 13 -21.81 -9.19 9.48
CA LEU A 13 -20.45 -8.85 9.07
C LEU A 13 -19.41 -9.68 9.82
N ALA A 14 -19.59 -9.89 11.13
CA ALA A 14 -18.69 -10.73 11.93
C ALA A 14 -18.69 -12.19 11.45
N VAL A 15 -19.86 -12.75 11.11
CA VAL A 15 -19.96 -14.11 10.55
C VAL A 15 -19.27 -14.19 9.19
N VAL A 16 -19.50 -13.23 8.30
CA VAL A 16 -18.81 -13.17 6.99
C VAL A 16 -17.30 -13.06 7.17
N LEU A 17 -16.82 -12.22 8.09
CA LEU A 17 -15.40 -12.09 8.41
C LEU A 17 -14.81 -13.39 8.98
N LEU A 18 -15.58 -14.17 9.74
CA LEU A 18 -15.11 -15.46 10.26
C LEU A 18 -14.99 -16.50 9.15
N LEU A 19 -15.93 -16.52 8.19
CA LEU A 19 -15.93 -17.47 7.06
C LEU A 19 -14.86 -17.14 6.01
N PHE A 20 -14.77 -15.87 5.62
CA PHE A 20 -13.88 -15.42 4.55
C PHE A 20 -12.53 -14.93 5.06
N GLY A 21 -12.43 -14.55 6.33
CA GLY A 21 -11.28 -13.87 6.91
C GLY A 21 -11.23 -12.38 6.55
N GLY A 22 -10.58 -11.58 7.40
CA GLY A 22 -10.36 -10.15 7.15
C GLY A 22 -9.53 -9.88 5.89
N SER A 23 -8.57 -10.75 5.57
CA SER A 23 -7.66 -10.55 4.43
C SER A 23 -8.35 -10.63 3.07
N ARG A 24 -9.30 -11.56 2.90
CA ARG A 24 -10.05 -11.69 1.62
C ARG A 24 -10.99 -10.51 1.42
N LEU A 25 -11.72 -10.11 2.47
CA LEU A 25 -12.64 -8.98 2.41
C LEU A 25 -11.89 -7.66 2.21
N ALA A 26 -10.75 -7.47 2.88
CA ALA A 26 -9.89 -6.30 2.68
C ALA A 26 -9.27 -6.27 1.27
N GLY A 27 -8.86 -7.42 0.72
CA GLY A 27 -8.36 -7.52 -0.65
C GLY A 27 -9.41 -7.08 -1.68
N LEU A 28 -10.62 -7.63 -1.57
CA LEU A 28 -11.75 -7.23 -2.41
C LEU A 28 -12.09 -5.75 -2.24
N GLY A 29 -12.20 -5.26 -1.01
CA GLY A 29 -12.47 -3.86 -0.71
C GLY A 29 -11.43 -2.88 -1.27
N ARG A 30 -10.14 -3.23 -1.22
CA ARG A 30 -9.08 -2.41 -1.83
C ARG A 30 -9.22 -2.34 -3.36
N SER A 31 -9.47 -3.47 -4.02
CA SER A 31 -9.63 -3.50 -5.48
C SER A 31 -10.88 -2.74 -5.94
N SER A 32 -12.03 -2.99 -5.30
CA SER A 32 -13.28 -2.30 -5.59
C SER A 32 -13.20 -0.81 -5.25
N GLY A 33 -12.53 -0.44 -4.15
CA GLY A 33 -12.33 0.95 -3.76
C GLY A 33 -11.48 1.74 -4.77
N ARG A 34 -10.44 1.12 -5.33
CA ARG A 34 -9.66 1.71 -6.43
C ARG A 34 -10.52 1.94 -7.67
N ALA A 35 -11.27 0.92 -8.10
CA ALA A 35 -12.17 1.04 -9.26
C ALA A 35 -13.23 2.15 -9.07
N ILE A 36 -13.86 2.23 -7.89
CA ILE A 36 -14.83 3.28 -7.58
C ILE A 36 -14.18 4.67 -7.57
N ARG A 37 -12.95 4.78 -7.07
CA ARG A 37 -12.21 6.03 -7.03
C ARG A 37 -11.90 6.53 -8.45
N GLU A 38 -11.34 5.67 -9.29
CA GLU A 38 -11.04 5.97 -10.69
C GLU A 38 -12.31 6.36 -11.45
N PHE A 39 -13.38 5.58 -11.30
CA PHE A 39 -14.69 5.88 -11.90
C PHE A 39 -15.23 7.26 -11.46
N LYS A 40 -15.07 7.61 -10.17
CA LYS A 40 -15.50 8.90 -9.64
C LYS A 40 -14.64 10.07 -10.15
N GLU A 41 -13.34 9.85 -10.33
CA GLU A 41 -12.42 10.83 -10.91
C GLU A 41 -12.80 11.11 -12.38
N GLU A 42 -12.93 10.06 -13.20
CA GLU A 42 -13.35 10.19 -14.61
C GLU A 42 -14.75 10.82 -14.74
N THR A 43 -15.70 10.40 -13.90
CA THR A 43 -17.06 10.97 -13.93
C THR A 43 -17.09 12.43 -13.48
N ARG A 44 -16.16 12.86 -12.59
CA ARG A 44 -16.01 14.27 -12.21
C ARG A 44 -15.44 15.09 -13.36
N ASP A 45 -14.48 14.56 -14.11
CA ASP A 45 -13.91 15.21 -15.28
C ASP A 45 -14.96 15.42 -16.38
N LEU A 46 -15.85 14.43 -16.58
CA LEU A 46 -16.98 14.52 -17.51
C LEU A 46 -18.06 15.51 -17.07
N LYS A 47 -18.22 15.76 -15.77
CA LYS A 47 -19.22 16.70 -15.23
C LYS A 47 -18.77 18.17 -15.22
N GLY A 48 -17.54 18.47 -15.64
CA GLY A 48 -17.07 19.84 -15.91
C GLY A 48 -16.92 20.71 -14.66
N ASN A 49 -15.79 20.56 -13.94
CA ASN A 49 -15.41 21.24 -12.69
C ASN A 49 -16.38 20.96 -11.52
N GLU A 50 -15.99 20.76 -10.25
CA GLU A 50 -15.22 21.65 -9.38
C GLU A 50 -14.40 20.85 -8.33
N LYS A 51 -13.41 21.54 -7.77
CA LYS A 51 -12.29 21.10 -6.92
C LYS A 51 -12.65 20.15 -5.76
N GLU A 52 -11.76 19.19 -5.53
CA GLU A 52 -11.14 18.81 -4.24
C GLU A 52 -10.62 17.35 -4.34
N GLY A 53 -9.30 17.20 -4.39
CA GLY A 53 -8.60 15.92 -4.48
C GLY A 53 -7.90 15.59 -3.16
N GLY A 54 -8.64 14.97 -2.24
CA GLY A 54 -8.11 14.45 -0.99
C GLY A 54 -7.23 13.21 -1.19
N SER A 55 -6.07 13.26 -0.52
CA SER A 55 -5.10 12.21 -0.19
C SER A 55 -4.75 11.12 -1.21
N THR A 56 -3.57 11.32 -1.78
CA THR A 56 -2.55 10.31 -2.08
C THR A 56 -2.37 9.26 -0.97
N ALA A 57 -1.99 8.04 -1.40
CA ALA A 57 -1.33 6.96 -0.66
C ALA A 57 -2.20 5.89 0.02
N VAL A 58 -2.51 4.81 -0.72
CA VAL A 58 -2.45 3.44 -0.17
C VAL A 58 -2.07 2.44 -1.28
N ASP A 59 -0.84 2.52 -1.78
CA ASP A 59 -0.14 1.32 -2.29
C ASP A 59 1.37 1.58 -2.33
N GLN A 60 1.99 1.63 -1.14
CA GLN A 60 3.37 1.20 -1.04
C GLN A 60 3.34 -0.13 -0.28
N PRO A 61 3.41 -1.27 -0.99
CA PRO A 61 3.80 -2.51 -0.36
C PRO A 61 5.18 -2.25 0.25
N ARG A 62 5.22 -2.07 1.57
CA ARG A 62 6.48 -2.21 2.30
C ARG A 62 6.96 -3.60 1.97
N GLN A 63 8.04 -3.64 1.21
CA GLN A 63 8.91 -4.76 0.95
C GLN A 63 9.25 -5.40 2.31
N LEU A 64 8.42 -6.34 2.78
CA LEU A 64 8.58 -7.10 4.01
C LEU A 64 8.68 -8.59 3.69
N ASP A 65 9.34 -8.93 2.60
CA ASP A 65 9.72 -10.30 2.24
C ASP A 65 11.12 -10.30 1.64
N ARG A 66 12.15 -10.13 2.50
CA ARG A 66 13.46 -10.74 2.23
C ARG A 66 14.12 -11.25 3.52
N PRO A 67 13.77 -12.45 4.00
CA PRO A 67 14.60 -13.21 4.91
C PRO A 67 15.24 -14.40 4.16
N ALA A 68 16.51 -14.23 3.77
CA ALA A 68 17.51 -15.24 3.35
C ALA A 68 18.63 -14.45 2.65
N GLU A 69 19.92 -14.60 2.88
CA GLU A 69 20.73 -15.49 3.68
C GLU A 69 22.13 -14.84 3.70
N ALA A 70 23.04 -15.38 4.51
CA ALA A 70 24.40 -14.94 4.68
C ALA A 70 25.23 -14.80 3.36
N GLU A 71 26.40 -14.19 3.54
CA GLU A 71 27.66 -14.44 2.80
C GLU A 71 28.17 -13.31 1.88
N HIS A 72 29.48 -13.05 2.04
CA HIS A 72 30.37 -12.22 1.23
C HIS A 72 30.34 -10.69 1.43
N ARG A 73 31.02 -10.22 2.48
CA ARG A 73 31.82 -8.98 2.41
C ARG A 73 33.18 -9.32 1.80
N PRO A 74 33.45 -9.13 0.49
CA PRO A 74 34.83 -9.00 0.05
C PRO A 74 35.32 -7.61 0.45
N THR A 75 36.43 -7.61 1.18
CA THR A 75 37.41 -6.54 1.34
C THR A 75 37.51 -5.62 0.12
N THR A 76 37.41 -4.30 0.34
CA THR A 76 38.31 -3.30 -0.23
C THR A 76 38.21 -2.03 0.61
N GLU A 77 39.20 -1.83 1.49
CA GLU A 77 39.60 -0.51 1.99
C GLU A 77 39.98 0.38 0.79
N PRO A 78 39.49 1.63 0.68
CA PRO A 78 40.18 2.62 -0.12
C PRO A 78 41.16 3.36 0.79
N THR A 79 42.39 2.82 0.87
CA THR A 79 43.58 3.61 1.19
C THR A 79 43.67 4.70 0.12
N LYS A 80 43.27 5.92 0.49
CA LYS A 80 43.50 7.12 -0.30
C LYS A 80 44.98 7.45 -0.19
N ASP A 81 45.71 6.83 -1.11
CA ASP A 81 47.13 7.00 -1.38
C ASP A 81 47.51 8.48 -1.43
N ARG A 82 48.59 8.83 -0.73
CA ARG A 82 49.12 10.19 -0.64
C ARG A 82 49.90 10.47 -1.91
N ASN A 83 49.56 11.58 -2.54
CA ASN A 83 50.17 12.12 -3.75
C ASN A 83 51.71 12.22 -3.62
N PRO A 84 52.51 11.59 -4.50
CA PRO A 84 53.97 11.69 -4.48
C PRO A 84 54.54 12.99 -5.08
N GLU A 85 53.70 13.99 -5.40
CA GLU A 85 54.13 15.25 -6.03
C GLU A 85 54.65 16.30 -5.03
N ASP A 86 54.47 16.12 -3.71
CA ASP A 86 54.91 17.08 -2.69
C ASP A 86 56.42 17.00 -2.34
N LEU A 87 57.20 16.17 -3.04
CA LEU A 87 58.60 15.87 -2.67
C LEU A 87 59.64 16.15 -3.76
N ARG A 88 59.36 17.02 -4.75
CA ARG A 88 60.33 17.45 -5.76
C ARG A 88 60.34 18.96 -6.00
#